data_AF-A0A7C7QQG5-F1
#
_entry.id   AF-A0A7C7QQG5-F1
#
_cell.length_a   1.000
_cell.length_b   1.000
_cell.length_c   1.000
_cell.angle_alpha   90.00
_cell.angle_beta   90.00
_cell.angle_gamma   90.00
#
_symmetry.space_group_name_H-M   'P 1'
#
loop_
_entity.id
_entity.type
_entity.pdbx_description
1 polymer ?
#
loop_
_entity_poly.entity_id
_entity_poly.type
_entity_poly.pdbx_seq_one_letter_code
_entity_poly.pdbx_strand_id
1 'polypeptide(L)'
;MRLRRYEGNPIIKPRGDDWESVAVFNCAALYKDGTIHILYRAVGDYVRYASHLGYATFDENLNLLERPEDPIFGPDLRLWEMSIE
;
A
#
# COMPACT_ATOMS: atom_id res chain seq x y z
N MET A 1 25.06 -11.28 4.14
CA MET A 1 24.40 -10.19 4.90
C MET A 1 23.22 -10.77 5.66
N ARG A 2 23.08 -10.53 6.97
CA ARG A 2 21.91 -10.96 7.76
C ARG A 2 21.09 -9.73 8.11
N LEU A 3 19.89 -9.62 7.54
CA LEU A 3 18.96 -8.55 7.87
C LEU A 3 18.25 -8.86 9.19
N ARG A 4 18.01 -7.82 10.00
CA ARG A 4 17.21 -7.90 11.21
C ARG A 4 15.78 -7.43 10.89
N ARG A 5 14.77 -8.20 11.30
CA ARG A 5 13.37 -7.77 11.19
C ARG A 5 13.12 -6.64 12.18
N TYR A 6 12.39 -5.62 11.74
CA TYR A 6 11.88 -4.58 12.63
C TYR A 6 10.85 -5.20 13.58
N GLU A 7 10.96 -4.90 14.87
CA GLU A 7 10.08 -5.47 15.92
C GLU A 7 8.64 -4.96 15.78
N GLY A 8 8.46 -3.74 15.25
CA GLY A 8 7.13 -3.14 15.04
C GLY A 8 6.40 -3.62 13.78
N ASN A 9 6.87 -4.68 13.13
CA ASN A 9 6.19 -5.21 11.96
C ASN A 9 4.79 -5.78 12.29
N PRO A 10 3.82 -5.67 11.36
CA PRO A 10 3.91 -4.97 10.08
C PRO A 10 3.74 -3.44 10.23
N ILE A 11 4.46 -2.67 9.40
CA ILE A 11 4.42 -1.19 9.41
C ILE A 11 3.20 -0.59 8.69
N ILE A 12 2.54 -1.35 7.82
CA ILE A 12 1.25 -1.02 7.19
C ILE A 12 0.34 -2.23 7.34
N LYS A 13 -0.91 -2.00 7.75
CA LYS A 13 -1.97 -3.00 7.84
C LYS A 13 -3.17 -2.57 6.99
N PRO A 14 -3.98 -3.53 6.48
CA PRO A 14 -5.28 -3.22 5.90
C PRO A 14 -6.13 -2.40 6.88
N ARG A 15 -6.97 -1.49 6.36
CA ARG A 15 -7.90 -0.69 7.15
C ARG A 15 -9.13 -0.35 6.31
N GLY A 16 -10.18 0.13 6.97
CA GLY A 16 -11.44 0.48 6.31
C GLY A 16 -12.21 -0.75 5.80
N ASP A 17 -13.17 -0.48 4.93
CA ASP A 17 -14.08 -1.45 4.30
C ASP A 17 -14.08 -1.32 2.76
N ASP A 18 -13.06 -0.67 2.20
CA ASP A 18 -12.95 -0.28 0.80
C ASP A 18 -11.70 -0.88 0.11
N TRP A 19 -11.05 -0.13 -0.77
CA TRP A 19 -9.97 -0.52 -1.69
C TRP A 19 -8.73 -1.13 -1.01
N GLU A 20 -8.51 -0.89 0.29
CA GLU A 20 -7.39 -1.43 1.06
C GLU A 20 -7.78 -2.31 2.27
N SER A 21 -9.04 -2.72 2.32
CA SER A 21 -9.60 -3.44 3.48
C SER A 21 -9.11 -4.88 3.64
N VAL A 22 -8.65 -5.53 2.56
CA VAL A 22 -8.32 -6.97 2.57
C VAL A 22 -6.82 -7.22 2.73
N ALA A 23 -5.98 -6.64 1.88
CA ALA A 23 -4.54 -6.85 1.93
C ALA A 23 -3.75 -5.64 1.43
N VAL A 24 -2.62 -5.36 2.08
CA VAL A 24 -1.62 -4.34 1.70
C VAL A 24 -0.25 -4.98 1.66
N PHE A 25 0.43 -4.94 0.52
CA PHE A 25 1.63 -5.76 0.27
C PHE A 25 2.42 -5.26 -0.97
N ASN A 26 3.50 -5.96 -1.32
CA ASN A 26 4.30 -5.76 -2.54
C ASN A 26 4.61 -4.29 -2.87
N CYS A 27 5.17 -3.56 -1.90
CA CYS A 27 5.43 -2.14 -2.05
C CYS A 27 6.72 -1.82 -2.83
N ALA A 28 6.75 -0.63 -3.42
CA ALA A 28 7.98 0.09 -3.74
C ALA A 28 8.34 1.04 -2.58
N ALA A 29 9.63 1.36 -2.45
CA ALA A 29 10.15 2.26 -1.44
C ALA A 29 11.14 3.27 -2.04
N LEU A 30 11.08 4.51 -1.56
CA LEU A 30 11.99 5.61 -1.91
C LEU A 30 12.38 6.35 -0.62
N TYR A 31 13.65 6.71 -0.47
CA TYR A 31 14.10 7.61 0.59
C TYR A 31 14.49 8.95 -0.01
N LYS A 32 13.93 10.04 0.51
CA LYS A 32 14.21 11.40 0.04
C LYS A 32 14.00 12.39 1.19
N ASP A 33 14.95 13.31 1.36
CA ASP A 33 14.87 14.44 2.31
C ASP A 33 14.46 14.02 3.74
N GLY A 34 15.05 12.92 4.25
CA GLY A 34 14.76 12.41 5.60
C GLY A 34 13.46 11.60 5.73
N THR A 35 12.74 11.38 4.63
CA THR A 35 11.44 10.71 4.60
C THR A 35 11.52 9.40 3.81
N ILE A 36 10.94 8.34 4.37
CA ILE A 36 10.73 7.06 3.69
C ILE A 36 9.33 7.10 3.05
N HIS A 37 9.28 7.07 1.73
CA HIS A 37 8.07 7.02 0.93
C HIS A 37 7.79 5.58 0.53
N ILE A 38 6.57 5.11 0.76
CA ILE A 38 6.09 3.77 0.42
C ILE A 38 4.92 3.89 -0.55
N LEU A 39 5.04 3.20 -1.67
CA LEU A 39 3.93 2.93 -2.59
C LEU A 39 3.54 1.47 -2.43
N TYR A 40 2.41 1.19 -1.79
CA TYR A 40 1.98 -0.18 -1.49
C TYR A 40 0.82 -0.61 -2.38
N ARG A 41 0.85 -1.87 -2.83
CA ARG A 41 -0.29 -2.49 -3.49
C ARG A 41 -1.35 -2.79 -2.43
N ALA A 42 -2.61 -2.49 -2.74
CA ALA A 42 -3.73 -2.87 -1.91
C ALA A 42 -4.85 -3.51 -2.73
N VAL A 43 -5.62 -4.38 -2.07
CA VAL A 43 -6.87 -4.96 -2.60
C VAL A 43 -7.96 -4.88 -1.53
N GLY A 44 -9.18 -4.62 -1.97
CA GLY A 44 -10.36 -4.46 -1.11
C GLY A 44 -11.33 -5.64 -1.11
N ASP A 45 -11.18 -6.56 -2.05
CA ASP A 45 -12.03 -7.74 -2.17
C ASP A 45 -11.31 -8.86 -2.95
N TYR A 46 -11.79 -10.09 -2.80
CA TYR A 46 -11.26 -11.26 -3.51
C TYR A 46 -12.02 -11.62 -4.80
N VAL A 47 -13.07 -10.88 -5.14
CA VAL A 47 -13.96 -11.18 -6.28
C VAL A 47 -13.47 -10.45 -7.53
N ARG A 48 -13.39 -9.12 -7.46
CA ARG A 48 -12.79 -8.24 -8.48
C ARG A 48 -11.28 -8.20 -8.35
N TYR A 49 -10.75 -8.32 -7.12
CA TYR A 49 -9.31 -8.33 -6.84
C TYR A 49 -8.54 -7.15 -7.46
N ALA A 50 -9.23 -6.01 -7.60
CA ALA A 50 -8.70 -4.81 -8.21
C ALA A 50 -7.57 -4.24 -7.35
N SER A 51 -6.39 -4.12 -7.96
CA SER A 51 -5.21 -3.60 -7.26
C SER A 51 -5.14 -2.09 -7.37
N HIS A 52 -4.92 -1.45 -6.23
CA HIS A 52 -4.70 -0.02 -6.12
C HIS A 52 -3.29 0.24 -5.58
N LEU A 53 -2.75 1.43 -5.81
CA LEU A 53 -1.54 1.90 -5.16
C LEU A 53 -1.92 2.92 -4.10
N GLY A 54 -1.68 2.53 -2.84
CA GLY A 54 -1.68 3.45 -1.72
C GLY A 54 -0.33 4.12 -1.55
N TYR A 55 -0.34 5.25 -0.86
CA TYR A 55 0.86 5.99 -0.48
C TYR A 55 0.94 6.15 1.02
N ALA A 56 2.15 5.99 1.57
CA ALA A 56 2.43 6.28 2.97
C ALA A 56 3.83 6.85 3.12
N THR A 57 4.02 7.75 4.07
CA THR A 57 5.33 8.27 4.46
C THR A 57 5.66 7.91 5.89
N PHE A 58 6.94 7.67 6.14
CA PHE A 58 7.48 7.37 7.46
C PHE A 58 8.72 8.18 7.73
N ASP A 59 8.99 8.44 9.01
CA ASP A 59 10.31 8.88 9.44
C ASP A 59 11.32 7.72 9.44
N GLU A 60 12.58 8.01 9.75
CA GLU A 60 13.67 7.02 9.81
C GLU A 60 13.48 5.96 10.91
N ASN A 61 12.60 6.21 11.88
CA ASN A 61 12.24 5.27 12.95
C ASN A 61 11.02 4.41 12.59
N LEU A 62 10.50 4.55 11.35
CA LEU A 62 9.30 3.90 10.85
C LEU A 62 8.01 4.33 11.56
N ASN A 63 7.97 5.55 12.11
CA ASN A 63 6.73 6.16 12.55
C ASN A 63 5.96 6.68 11.34
N LEU A 64 4.66 6.37 11.26
CA LEU A 64 3.81 6.85 10.17
C LEU A 64 3.63 8.37 10.27
N LEU A 65 3.95 9.08 9.20
CA LEU A 65 3.78 10.53 9.08
C LEU A 65 2.50 10.87 8.31
N GLU A 66 2.27 10.20 7.18
CA GLU A 66 1.11 10.43 6.32
C GLU A 66 0.64 9.12 5.67
N ARG A 67 -0.67 8.94 5.54
CA ARG A 67 -1.31 7.89 4.73
C ARG A 67 -2.70 8.39 4.29
N PRO A 68 -2.82 8.97 3.08
CA PRO A 68 -4.10 9.45 2.56
C PRO A 68 -5.19 8.37 2.59
N GLU A 69 -6.46 8.79 2.69
CA GLU A 69 -7.61 7.88 2.69
C GLU A 69 -7.84 7.26 1.30
N ASP A 70 -7.68 8.07 0.25
CA ASP A 70 -7.83 7.63 -1.13
C ASP A 70 -6.55 7.00 -1.70
N PRO A 71 -6.67 6.04 -2.63
CA PRO A 71 -5.53 5.50 -3.35
C PRO A 71 -4.96 6.58 -4.29
N ILE A 72 -3.64 6.62 -4.46
CA ILE A 72 -3.01 7.58 -5.37
C ILE A 72 -3.00 7.12 -6.83
N PHE A 73 -3.32 5.84 -7.06
CA PHE A 73 -3.47 5.25 -8.38
C PHE A 73 -4.36 4.02 -8.29
N GLY A 74 -5.26 3.86 -9.26
CA GLY A 74 -6.17 2.73 -9.31
C GLY A 74 -6.68 2.51 -10.73
N PRO A 75 -7.38 1.39 -10.97
CA PRO A 75 -7.99 1.12 -12.26
C PRO A 75 -9.14 2.10 -12.54
N ASP A 76 -9.25 2.55 -13.79
CA ASP A 76 -10.46 3.21 -14.27
C ASP A 76 -11.51 2.14 -14.62
N LEU A 77 -12.54 2.00 -13.80
CA LEU A 77 -13.61 1.01 -13.97
C LEU A 77 -14.33 1.09 -15.33
N ARG A 78 -14.24 2.22 -16.05
CA ARG A 78 -14.85 2.35 -17.40
C ARG A 78 -13.98 1.76 -18.50
N LEU A 79 -12.67 1.68 -18.27
CA LEU A 79 -11.67 1.15 -19.20
C LEU A 79 -11.17 -0.24 -18.77
N TRP A 80 -11.48 -0.63 -17.53
CA TRP A 80 -11.04 -1.88 -16.96
C TRP A 80 -11.88 -3.03 -17.49
N GLU A 81 -11.35 -3.72 -18.49
CA GLU A 81 -11.84 -5.05 -18.85
C GLU A 81 -11.43 -6.00 -17.73
N MET A 82 -12.41 -6.67 -17.11
CA MET A 82 -12.08 -7.77 -16.22
C MET A 82 -11.41 -8.83 -17.08
N SER A 83 -10.11 -9.06 -16.88
CA SER A 83 -9.41 -10.16 -17.53
C SER A 83 -10.13 -11.46 -17.18
N ILE A 84 -10.84 -12.02 -18.15
CA ILE A 84 -11.44 -13.35 -18.09
C ILE A 84 -10.32 -14.32 -18.45
N GLU A 85 -9.38 -14.52 -17.52
CA GLU A 85 -8.51 -15.71 -17.56
C GLU A 85 -9.25 -16.92 -16.98
#